data_AF-A0A946GB95-F1
#
_entry.id   AF-A0A946GB95-F1
#
_cell.length_a   1.000
_cell.length_b   1.000
_cell.length_c   1.000
_cell.angle_alpha   90.00
_cell.angle_beta   90.00
_cell.angle_gamma   90.00
#
_symmetry.space_group_name_H-M   'P 1'
#
loop_
_entity.id
_entity.type
_entity.pdbx_description
1 polymer ?
#
loop_
_entity_poly.entity_id
_entity_poly.type
_entity_poly.pdbx_seq_one_letter_code
_entity_poly.pdbx_strand_id
1 'polypeptide(L)'
;QHIVQSSAPTIPADQWVKIEIEVRGNKEIIHRVNGKEVLRYQKPQLDPKGAVVPTKALFAAGSPLLLSHGHIALQAEGQPVWFRNIELKQLEANE
;
A
#
# COMPACT_ATOMS: atom_id res chain seq x y z
N GLN A 1 -5.04 2.07 16.33
CA GLN A 1 -5.00 0.62 16.04
C GLN A 1 -3.74 0.36 15.24
N HIS A 2 -2.86 -0.54 15.70
CA HIS A 2 -1.53 -0.76 15.09
C HIS A 2 -1.54 -1.83 13.99
N ILE A 3 -2.46 -2.80 14.08
CA ILE A 3 -2.60 -3.90 13.12
C ILE A 3 -4.02 -3.89 12.56
N VAL A 4 -4.13 -3.89 11.24
CA VAL A 4 -5.39 -4.03 10.52
C VAL A 4 -5.33 -5.37 9.81
N GLN A 5 -6.23 -6.29 10.18
CA GLN A 5 -6.29 -7.61 9.56
C GLN A 5 -6.95 -7.49 8.18
N SER A 6 -6.38 -8.20 7.21
CA SER A 6 -7.01 -8.37 5.91
C SER A 6 -8.01 -9.53 5.95
N SER A 7 -9.14 -9.38 5.25
CA SER A 7 -10.14 -10.43 5.04
C SER A 7 -9.91 -11.24 3.75
N ALA A 8 -8.77 -11.06 3.08
CA ALA A 8 -8.47 -11.75 1.83
C ALA A 8 -8.40 -13.29 2.04
N PRO A 9 -9.02 -14.08 1.16
CA PRO A 9 -8.83 -15.53 1.18
C PRO A 9 -7.43 -15.90 0.72
N THR A 10 -6.92 -17.06 1.16
CA THR A 10 -5.74 -17.67 0.54
C THR A 10 -6.09 -18.11 -0.87
N ILE A 11 -5.36 -17.61 -1.87
CA ILE A 11 -5.54 -17.96 -3.28
C ILE A 11 -4.45 -18.95 -3.68
N PRO A 12 -4.78 -20.05 -4.39
CA PRO A 12 -3.78 -20.96 -4.92
C PRO A 12 -2.79 -20.28 -5.87
N ALA A 13 -1.59 -20.87 -5.99
CA ALA A 13 -0.61 -20.45 -6.99
C ALA A 13 -1.13 -20.66 -8.43
N ASP A 14 -0.42 -20.08 -9.40
CA ASP A 14 -0.66 -20.25 -10.85
C ASP A 14 -2.02 -19.74 -11.36
N GLN A 15 -2.63 -18.82 -10.63
CA GLN A 15 -3.86 -18.13 -11.03
C GLN A 15 -3.60 -16.62 -11.18
N TRP A 16 -4.23 -16.02 -12.18
CA TRP A 16 -4.26 -14.56 -12.29
C TRP A 16 -5.16 -13.97 -11.22
N VAL A 17 -4.61 -13.11 -10.38
CA VAL A 17 -5.32 -12.35 -9.36
C VAL A 17 -5.35 -10.89 -9.75
N LYS A 18 -6.53 -10.27 -9.73
CA LYS A 18 -6.66 -8.81 -9.92
C LYS A 18 -6.49 -8.10 -8.59
N ILE A 19 -5.50 -7.21 -8.50
CA ILE A 19 -5.28 -6.34 -7.35
C ILE A 19 -5.63 -4.91 -7.72
N GLU A 20 -6.39 -4.23 -6.88
CA GLU A 20 -6.65 -2.80 -6.99
C GLU A 20 -6.32 -2.12 -5.68
N ILE A 21 -5.52 -1.07 -5.72
CA ILE A 21 -5.18 -0.25 -4.56
C ILE A 21 -5.64 1.17 -4.86
N GLU A 22 -6.56 1.66 -4.04
CA GLU A 22 -7.07 3.03 -4.11
C GLU A 22 -6.45 3.84 -2.98
N VAL A 23 -5.71 4.89 -3.32
CA VAL A 23 -5.00 5.74 -2.36
C VAL A 23 -5.52 7.17 -2.47
N ARG A 24 -6.16 7.66 -1.41
CA ARG A 24 -6.66 9.03 -1.27
C ARG A 24 -5.77 9.81 -0.31
N GLY A 25 -4.51 9.96 -0.68
CA GLY A 25 -3.47 10.55 0.15
C GLY A 25 -3.36 9.86 1.52
N ASN A 26 -3.31 10.65 2.58
CA ASN A 26 -3.33 10.13 3.96
C ASN A 26 -4.74 9.92 4.53
N LYS A 27 -5.81 10.27 3.76
CA LYS A 27 -7.20 10.18 4.24
C LYS A 27 -7.67 8.74 4.27
N GLU A 28 -7.44 7.98 3.20
CA GLU A 28 -7.94 6.62 3.07
C GLU A 28 -7.15 5.79 2.05
N ILE A 29 -6.92 4.52 2.39
CA ILE A 29 -6.34 3.52 1.51
C ILE A 29 -7.20 2.26 1.54
N ILE A 30 -7.57 1.75 0.37
CA ILE A 30 -8.40 0.56 0.19
C ILE A 30 -7.67 -0.43 -0.72
N HIS A 31 -7.57 -1.68 -0.31
CA HIS A 31 -7.06 -2.77 -1.12
C HIS A 31 -8.21 -3.69 -1.51
N ARG A 32 -8.25 -4.08 -2.78
CA ARG A 32 -9.22 -5.03 -3.32
C ARG A 32 -8.50 -6.17 -4.02
N VAL A 33 -9.04 -7.37 -3.82
CA VAL A 33 -8.59 -8.60 -4.46
C VAL A 33 -9.78 -9.16 -5.23
N ASN A 34 -9.64 -9.32 -6.54
CA ASN A 34 -10.71 -9.76 -7.45
C ASN A 34 -12.00 -8.94 -7.27
N GLY A 35 -11.87 -7.62 -7.15
CA GLY A 35 -12.98 -6.67 -6.98
C GLY A 35 -13.60 -6.60 -5.58
N LYS A 36 -13.18 -7.45 -4.64
CA LYS A 36 -13.68 -7.43 -3.26
C LYS A 36 -12.71 -6.68 -2.36
N GLU A 37 -13.23 -5.77 -1.54
CA GLU A 37 -12.43 -5.10 -0.51
C GLU A 37 -11.93 -6.09 0.53
N VAL A 38 -10.63 -6.04 0.80
CA VAL A 38 -9.98 -6.94 1.76
C VAL A 38 -9.22 -6.20 2.84
N LEU A 39 -8.94 -4.91 2.66
CA LEU A 39 -8.22 -4.10 3.64
C LEU A 39 -8.57 -2.61 3.44
N ARG A 40 -8.86 -1.92 4.54
CA ARG A 40 -9.09 -0.47 4.57
C ARG A 40 -8.41 0.13 5.78
N TYR A 41 -7.69 1.24 5.58
CA TYR A 41 -7.07 1.98 6.67
C TYR A 41 -6.87 3.46 6.30
N GLN A 42 -6.50 4.24 7.30
CA GLN A 42 -6.35 5.70 7.19
C GLN A 42 -5.08 6.15 7.91
N LYS A 43 -4.61 7.35 7.58
CA LYS A 43 -3.47 8.02 8.24
C LYS A 43 -2.19 7.17 8.29
N PRO A 44 -1.70 6.65 7.14
CA PRO A 44 -0.40 5.99 7.09
C PRO A 44 0.71 6.93 7.57
N GLN A 45 1.66 6.42 8.35
CA GLN A 45 2.68 7.23 9.03
C GLN A 45 4.05 6.58 8.99
N LEU A 46 5.09 7.41 8.97
CA LEU A 46 6.44 6.98 9.34
C LEU A 46 6.49 6.67 10.83
N ASP A 47 7.21 5.63 11.22
CA ASP A 47 7.49 5.35 12.64
C ASP A 47 8.55 6.33 13.16
N PRO A 48 8.23 7.24 14.11
CA PRO A 48 9.21 8.17 14.67
C PRO A 48 10.35 7.48 15.41
N LYS A 49 10.11 6.27 15.94
CA LYS A 49 11.13 5.49 16.65
C LYS A 49 12.04 4.72 15.68
N GLY A 50 11.58 4.49 14.46
CA GLY A 50 12.30 3.72 13.45
C GLY A 50 12.64 2.30 13.90
N ALA A 51 11.73 1.64 14.63
CA ALA A 51 12.01 0.37 15.30
C ALA A 51 12.23 -0.79 14.32
N VAL A 52 11.60 -0.74 13.14
CA VAL A 52 11.74 -1.75 12.08
C VAL A 52 12.69 -1.27 10.98
N VAL A 53 12.50 -0.02 10.53
CA VAL A 53 13.35 0.62 9.51
C VAL A 53 13.80 1.97 10.06
N PRO A 54 15.10 2.32 10.00
CA PRO A 54 15.59 3.62 10.46
C PRO A 54 14.94 4.78 9.69
N THR A 55 14.20 5.65 10.40
CA THR A 55 13.48 6.80 9.80
C THR A 55 14.15 8.15 10.06
N LYS A 56 15.18 8.21 10.92
CA LYS A 56 15.86 9.46 11.31
C LYS A 56 16.34 10.28 10.10
N ALA A 57 16.91 9.62 9.10
CA ALA A 57 17.39 10.28 7.90
C ALA A 57 16.25 10.85 7.04
N LEU A 58 15.10 10.17 7.00
CA LEU A 58 13.90 10.64 6.29
C LEU A 58 13.34 11.91 6.92
N PHE A 59 13.24 11.94 8.25
CA PHE A 59 12.82 13.15 8.98
C PHE A 59 13.83 14.29 8.82
N ALA A 60 15.13 14.00 8.88
CA ALA A 60 16.17 14.99 8.63
C ALA A 60 16.11 15.57 7.20
N ALA A 61 15.67 14.76 6.23
CA ALA A 61 15.42 15.19 4.85
C ALA A 61 14.05 15.87 4.65
N GLY A 62 13.29 16.13 5.73
CA GLY A 62 12.01 16.84 5.67
C GLY A 62 10.78 15.98 5.40
N SER A 63 10.87 14.65 5.50
CA SER A 63 9.70 13.79 5.33
C SER A 63 8.67 14.03 6.45
N PRO A 64 7.37 14.15 6.13
CA PRO A 64 6.33 14.37 7.13
C PRO A 64 6.01 13.09 7.91
N LEU A 65 5.41 13.24 9.10
CA LEU A 65 4.89 12.11 9.87
C LEU A 65 3.80 11.35 9.09
N LEU A 66 2.82 12.09 8.55
CA LEU A 66 1.71 11.54 7.77
C LEU A 66 2.11 11.43 6.29
N LEU A 67 1.94 10.25 5.72
CA LEU A 67 2.31 9.96 4.33
C LEU A 67 1.13 10.20 3.39
N SER A 68 1.27 11.14 2.46
CA SER A 68 0.23 11.47 1.47
C SER A 68 0.58 11.07 0.03
N HIS A 69 1.84 10.74 -0.24
CA HIS A 69 2.31 10.29 -1.55
C HIS A 69 3.52 9.35 -1.39
N GLY A 70 3.93 8.71 -2.48
CA GLY A 70 5.06 7.79 -2.50
C GLY A 70 5.25 7.15 -3.86
N HIS A 71 6.00 6.04 -3.88
CA HIS A 71 6.25 5.26 -5.09
C HIS A 71 5.42 3.98 -5.08
N ILE A 72 5.06 3.50 -6.26
CA ILE A 72 4.52 2.15 -6.45
C ILE A 72 5.70 1.25 -6.83
N ALA A 73 5.86 0.15 -6.10
CA ALA A 73 6.87 -0.86 -6.38
C ALA A 73 6.21 -2.23 -6.55
N LEU A 74 6.66 -2.98 -7.54
CA LEU A 74 6.31 -4.38 -7.74
C LEU A 74 7.56 -5.20 -7.41
N GLN A 75 7.45 -6.10 -6.44
CA GLN A 75 8.58 -6.88 -5.94
C GLN A 75 8.31 -8.37 -6.11
N ALA A 76 9.38 -9.12 -6.42
CA ALA A 76 9.42 -10.57 -6.34
C ALA A 76 10.32 -10.97 -5.16
N GLU A 77 9.92 -11.96 -4.37
CA GLU A 77 10.74 -12.52 -3.29
C GLU A 77 10.99 -14.01 -3.53
N GLY A 78 12.18 -14.36 -4.03
CA GLY A 78 12.66 -15.73 -4.20
C GLY A 78 12.02 -16.53 -5.33
N GLN A 79 10.68 -16.52 -5.43
CA GLN A 79 9.93 -17.26 -6.45
C GLN A 79 9.61 -16.38 -7.68
N PRO A 80 9.46 -16.99 -8.86
CA PRO A 80 8.97 -16.28 -10.04
C PRO A 80 7.59 -15.67 -9.82
N VAL A 81 7.37 -14.48 -10.37
CA VAL A 81 6.08 -13.78 -10.38
C VAL A 81 5.92 -13.06 -11.71
N TRP A 82 4.67 -13.00 -12.19
CA TRP A 82 4.33 -12.32 -13.43
C TRP A 82 3.30 -11.24 -13.17
N PHE A 83 3.51 -10.07 -13.78
CA PHE A 83 2.59 -8.94 -13.73
C PHE A 83 2.11 -8.61 -15.15
N ARG A 84 0.83 -8.26 -15.29
CA ARG A 84 0.24 -7.75 -16.53
C ARG A 84 -0.89 -6.77 -16.21
N ASN A 85 -1.30 -5.98 -17.20
CA ASN A 85 -2.37 -5.01 -17.08
C ASN A 85 -2.14 -4.04 -15.91
N ILE A 86 -0.92 -3.50 -15.82
CA ILE A 86 -0.55 -2.51 -14.81
C ILE A 86 -1.06 -1.16 -15.29
N GLU A 87 -2.14 -0.70 -14.68
CA GLU A 87 -2.84 0.53 -15.04
C GLU A 87 -2.83 1.49 -13.85
N LEU A 88 -2.73 2.79 -14.14
CA LEU A 88 -2.75 3.84 -13.13
C LEU A 88 -3.80 4.89 -13.49
N LYS A 89 -4.67 5.20 -12.53
CA LYS A 89 -5.60 6.32 -12.61
C LYS A 89 -5.27 7.32 -11.51
N GLN A 90 -4.82 8.51 -11.90
CA GLN A 90 -4.71 9.62 -10.97
C GLN A 90 -6.11 10.03 -10.52
N LEU A 91 -6.29 10.17 -9.20
CA LEU A 91 -7.53 10.64 -8.61
C LEU A 91 -7.44 12.15 -8.43
N GLU A 92 -8.53 12.85 -8.74
CA GLU A 92 -8.63 14.27 -8.46
C GLU A 92 -8.55 14.54 -6.96
N ALA A 93 -7.92 15.64 -6.60
CA ALA A 93 -7.92 16.13 -5.24
C ALA A 93 -9.34 16.63 -4.92
N ASN A 94 -10.17 15.79 -4.32
CA ASN A 94 -11.41 16.27 -3.73
C ASN A 94 -11.04 17.14 -2.51
N GLU A 95 -11.38 18.43 -2.57
CA GLU A 95 -11.27 19.39 -1.45
C GLU A 95 -11.82 18.79 -0.15
#